data_AF-A0AAD8ZFZ0-F1
#
_entry.id   AF-A0AAD8ZFZ0-F1
#
_cell.length_a   1.000
_cell.length_b   1.000
_cell.length_c   1.000
_cell.angle_alpha   90.00
_cell.angle_beta   90.00
_cell.angle_gamma   90.00
#
_symmetry.space_group_name_H-M   'P 1'
#
loop_
_entity.id
_entity.type
_entity.pdbx_description
1 polymer ?
#
loop_
_entity_poly.entity_id
_entity_poly.type
_entity_poly.pdbx_seq_one_letter_code
_entity_poly.pdbx_strand_id
1 'polypeptide(L)'
;MMDGLGRVADKSCFWKLVENVFSNGQINWGRIIVLFYSVGKLSAKMVLARLPAVVSDILSLCLDFFRRKLLDWICNMGGWINSISELARFAIEQVSTSSIRTISPSVALGLVFISGVLLGALISWRMNRIS
;
A
#
# COMPACT_ATOMS: atom_id res chain seq x y z
N MET A 1 33.76 -22.48 6.20
CA MET A 1 32.78 -23.31 6.96
C MET A 1 31.85 -22.47 7.85
N MET A 2 31.90 -21.12 7.80
CA MET A 2 30.93 -20.23 8.47
C MET A 2 29.83 -19.71 7.53
N ASP A 3 29.92 -20.08 6.26
CA ASP A 3 29.21 -19.52 5.12
C ASP A 3 27.82 -20.16 4.96
N GLY A 4 27.57 -21.30 5.61
CA GLY A 4 26.28 -22.00 5.61
C GLY A 4 25.27 -21.45 6.61
N LEU A 5 25.71 -20.86 7.73
CA LEU A 5 24.82 -20.45 8.82
C LEU A 5 24.06 -19.15 8.48
N GLY A 6 24.75 -18.18 7.87
CA GLY A 6 24.13 -16.94 7.40
C GLY A 6 23.06 -17.20 6.32
N ARG A 7 23.31 -18.17 5.45
CA ARG A 7 22.39 -18.56 4.36
C ARG A 7 21.09 -19.20 4.85
N VAL A 8 21.12 -19.92 5.97
CA VAL A 8 19.95 -20.56 6.58
C VAL A 8 19.12 -19.57 7.39
N ALA A 9 19.79 -18.69 8.15
CA ALA A 9 19.13 -17.63 8.90
C ALA A 9 18.36 -16.68 7.97
N ASP A 10 18.97 -16.35 6.83
CA ASP A 10 18.42 -15.42 5.86
C ASP A 10 17.23 -15.97 5.06
N LYS A 11 17.35 -17.22 4.56
CA LYS A 11 16.23 -17.94 3.93
C LYS A 11 15.00 -18.02 4.84
N SER A 12 15.21 -18.34 6.11
CA SER A 12 14.12 -18.44 7.08
C SER A 12 13.43 -17.08 7.30
N CYS A 13 14.19 -15.99 7.24
CA CYS A 13 13.67 -14.63 7.38
C CYS A 13 12.80 -14.25 6.17
N PHE A 14 13.25 -14.56 4.95
CA PHE A 14 12.47 -14.34 3.74
C PHE A 14 11.17 -15.13 3.74
N TRP A 15 11.20 -16.43 4.08
CA TRP A 15 9.99 -17.24 4.12
C TRP A 15 9.00 -16.79 5.21
N LYS A 16 9.48 -16.38 6.38
CA LYS A 16 8.64 -15.74 7.41
C LYS A 16 8.01 -14.45 6.92
N LEU A 17 8.75 -13.64 6.16
CA LEU A 17 8.19 -12.43 5.54
C LEU A 17 7.07 -12.79 4.54
N VAL A 18 7.31 -13.77 3.67
CA VAL A 18 6.31 -14.24 2.70
C VAL A 18 5.08 -14.79 3.43
N GLU A 19 5.26 -15.58 4.48
CA GLU A 19 4.17 -16.12 5.30
C GLU A 19 3.36 -14.99 5.96
N ASN A 20 4.03 -13.99 6.53
CA ASN A 20 3.35 -12.83 7.11
C ASN A 20 2.57 -12.01 6.07
N VAL A 21 3.12 -11.83 4.86
CA VAL A 21 2.48 -11.06 3.79
C VAL A 21 1.34 -11.82 3.14
N PHE A 22 1.43 -13.15 3.03
CA PHE A 22 0.45 -14.01 2.36
C PHE A 22 -0.22 -15.01 3.31
N SER A 23 -0.37 -14.66 4.59
CA SER A 23 -0.90 -15.51 5.66
C SER A 23 -2.26 -16.15 5.33
N ASN A 24 -3.05 -15.49 4.49
CA ASN A 24 -4.41 -15.90 4.15
C ASN A 24 -4.47 -16.61 2.78
N GLY A 25 -3.33 -16.89 2.15
CA GLY A 25 -3.22 -17.51 0.82
C GLY A 25 -3.64 -16.61 -0.36
N GLN A 26 -4.32 -15.50 -0.10
CA GLN A 26 -4.77 -14.56 -1.13
C GLN A 26 -3.65 -13.64 -1.62
N ILE A 27 -3.46 -13.60 -2.94
CA ILE A 27 -2.57 -12.66 -3.61
C ILE A 27 -3.39 -11.43 -4.03
N ASN A 28 -2.91 -10.24 -3.70
CA ASN A 28 -3.48 -8.98 -4.17
C ASN A 28 -2.35 -7.97 -4.45
N TRP A 29 -2.63 -6.92 -5.22
CA TRP A 29 -1.61 -5.93 -5.58
C TRP A 29 -0.98 -5.24 -4.36
N GLY A 30 -1.78 -4.95 -3.33
CA GLY A 30 -1.28 -4.36 -2.08
C GLY A 30 -0.23 -5.22 -1.38
N ARG A 31 -0.45 -6.53 -1.26
CA ARG A 31 0.47 -7.51 -0.66
C ARG A 31 1.73 -7.67 -1.49
N ILE A 32 1.60 -7.66 -2.82
CA ILE A 32 2.76 -7.65 -3.73
C ILE A 32 3.64 -6.43 -3.48
N ILE A 33 3.05 -5.23 -3.38
CA ILE A 33 3.78 -4.00 -3.08
C ILE A 33 4.43 -4.06 -1.69
N VAL A 34 3.71 -4.56 -0.68
CA VAL A 34 4.24 -4.74 0.68
C VAL A 34 5.42 -5.70 0.70
N LEU A 35 5.39 -6.79 -0.08
CA LEU A 35 6.51 -7.70 -0.23
C LEU A 35 7.74 -6.98 -0.79
N PHE A 36 7.58 -6.27 -1.92
CA PHE A 36 8.69 -5.53 -2.54
C PHE A 36 9.26 -4.46 -1.61
N TYR A 37 8.41 -3.71 -0.93
CA TYR A 37 8.84 -2.70 0.04
C TYR A 37 9.61 -3.33 1.20
N SER A 38 9.12 -4.46 1.74
CA SER A 38 9.74 -5.16 2.86
C SER A 38 11.10 -5.75 2.48
N VAL A 39 11.19 -6.40 1.32
CA VAL A 39 12.45 -6.92 0.79
C VAL A 39 13.42 -5.76 0.52
N GLY A 40 12.98 -4.68 -0.12
CA GLY A 40 13.82 -3.51 -0.37
C GLY A 40 14.33 -2.86 0.92
N LYS A 41 13.49 -2.77 1.96
CA LYS A 41 13.87 -2.27 3.28
C LYS A 41 14.88 -3.20 3.98
N LEU A 42 14.71 -4.52 3.86
CA LEU A 42 15.67 -5.51 4.37
C LEU A 42 17.01 -5.40 3.65
N SER A 43 16.99 -5.33 2.31
CA SER A 43 18.18 -5.14 1.49
C SER A 43 18.92 -3.87 1.88
N ALA A 44 18.22 -2.74 2.03
CA ALA A 44 18.84 -1.47 2.45
C ALA A 44 19.53 -1.59 3.83
N LYS A 45 18.88 -2.25 4.80
CA LYS A 45 19.48 -2.49 6.13
C LYS A 45 20.73 -3.37 6.06
N MET A 46 20.75 -4.37 5.20
CA MET A 46 21.89 -5.29 5.06
C MET A 46 23.06 -4.67 4.30
N VAL A 47 22.79 -3.82 3.31
CA VAL A 47 23.82 -2.99 2.68
C VAL A 47 24.47 -2.08 3.72
N LEU A 48 23.67 -1.43 4.58
CA LEU A 48 24.20 -0.58 5.65
C LEU A 48 25.05 -1.37 6.66
N ALA A 49 24.68 -2.63 6.92
CA ALA A 49 25.43 -3.56 7.76
C ALA A 49 26.66 -4.18 7.06
N ARG A 50 27.02 -3.73 5.84
CA ARG A 50 28.14 -4.23 5.02
C ARG A 50 28.09 -5.73 4.71
N LEU A 51 26.88 -6.27 4.50
CA LEU A 51 26.63 -7.67 4.16
C LEU A 51 26.06 -7.82 2.73
N PRO A 52 26.79 -7.44 1.67
CA PRO A 52 26.26 -7.41 0.30
C PRO A 52 25.96 -8.81 -0.27
N ALA A 53 26.67 -9.85 0.19
CA ALA A 53 26.43 -11.22 -0.25
C ALA A 53 25.03 -11.72 0.15
N VAL A 54 24.59 -11.37 1.36
CA VAL A 54 23.26 -11.74 1.88
C VAL A 54 22.15 -11.03 1.11
N VAL A 55 22.38 -9.78 0.71
CA VAL A 55 21.43 -9.02 -0.12
C VAL A 55 21.16 -9.72 -1.46
N SER A 56 22.21 -10.21 -2.11
CA SER A 56 22.09 -10.93 -3.38
C SER A 56 21.30 -12.23 -3.21
N ASP A 57 21.52 -12.95 -2.10
CA ASP A 57 20.80 -14.18 -1.80
C ASP A 57 19.30 -13.92 -1.57
N ILE A 58 18.92 -12.93 -0.76
CA ILE A 58 17.50 -12.56 -0.58
C ILE A 58 16.86 -12.15 -1.90
N LEU A 59 17.56 -11.33 -2.68
CA LEU A 59 17.01 -10.84 -3.93
C LEU A 59 16.79 -11.99 -4.91
N SER A 60 17.71 -12.96 -4.95
CA SER A 60 17.55 -14.17 -5.76
C SER A 60 16.32 -14.98 -5.32
N LEU A 61 16.09 -15.12 -4.02
CA LEU A 61 14.91 -15.82 -3.48
C LEU A 61 13.61 -15.08 -3.78
N CYS A 62 13.63 -13.75 -3.67
CA CYS A 62 12.51 -12.91 -4.03
C CYS A 62 12.17 -13.03 -5.52
N LEU A 63 13.18 -13.02 -6.39
CA LEU A 63 13.00 -13.18 -7.83
C LEU A 63 12.52 -14.58 -8.21
N ASP A 64 13.00 -15.61 -7.53
CA ASP A 64 12.52 -16.98 -7.71
C ASP A 64 11.05 -17.12 -7.29
N PHE A 65 10.68 -16.57 -6.14
CA PHE A 65 9.28 -16.54 -5.70
C PHE A 65 8.40 -15.76 -6.68
N PHE A 66 8.90 -14.61 -7.15
CA PHE A 66 8.22 -13.79 -8.12
C PHE A 66 7.94 -14.58 -9.41
N ARG A 67 8.97 -15.20 -10.00
CA ARG A 67 8.85 -15.98 -11.23
C ARG A 67 7.90 -17.17 -11.08
N ARG A 68 7.98 -17.89 -9.96
CA ARG A 68 7.23 -19.15 -9.79
C ARG A 68 5.78 -18.95 -9.39
N LYS A 69 5.47 -17.91 -8.60
CA LYS A 69 4.15 -17.76 -7.96
C LYS A 69 3.43 -16.47 -8.34
N LEU A 70 4.15 -15.35 -8.40
CA LEU A 70 3.53 -14.04 -8.67
C LEU A 70 3.34 -13.78 -10.16
N LEU A 71 4.27 -14.23 -11.01
CA LEU A 71 4.25 -13.97 -12.45
C LEU A 71 2.97 -14.49 -13.10
N ASP A 72 2.60 -15.74 -12.83
CA ASP A 72 1.39 -16.36 -13.38
C ASP A 72 0.12 -15.60 -12.95
N TRP A 73 0.03 -15.25 -11.67
CA TRP A 73 -1.07 -14.45 -11.14
C TRP A 73 -1.13 -13.06 -11.78
N ILE A 74 0.01 -12.39 -11.94
CA ILE A 74 0.09 -11.06 -12.57
C ILE A 74 -0.39 -11.12 -14.02
N CYS A 75 0.03 -12.14 -14.77
CA CYS A 75 -0.42 -12.35 -16.15
C CYS A 75 -1.94 -12.60 -16.20
N ASN A 76 -2.47 -13.43 -15.30
CA ASN A 76 -3.91 -13.69 -15.21
C ASN A 76 -4.73 -12.45 -14.84
N MET A 77 -4.15 -11.49 -14.10
CA MET A 77 -4.80 -10.23 -13.72
C MET A 77 -4.67 -9.11 -14.79
N GLY A 78 -4.24 -9.45 -16.02
CA GLY A 78 -4.09 -8.48 -17.12
C GLY A 78 -2.78 -7.69 -17.07
N GLY A 79 -1.80 -8.16 -16.31
CA GLY A 79 -0.48 -7.56 -16.18
C GLY A 79 -0.41 -6.39 -15.21
N TRP A 80 0.74 -5.73 -15.18
CA TRP A 80 1.05 -4.65 -14.23
C TRP A 80 0.20 -3.39 -14.41
N ILE A 81 -0.34 -3.14 -15.60
CA ILE A 81 -1.15 -1.94 -15.85
C ILE A 81 -2.39 -1.92 -14.94
N ASN A 82 -2.98 -3.10 -14.69
CA ASN A 82 -4.18 -3.24 -13.87
C ASN A 82 -3.89 -3.03 -12.37
N SER A 83 -2.61 -3.10 -11.96
CA SER A 83 -2.23 -2.77 -10.59
C SER A 83 -2.53 -1.33 -10.22
N ILE A 84 -2.30 -0.39 -11.16
CA ILE A 84 -2.48 1.04 -10.94
C ILE A 84 -3.97 1.36 -10.78
N SER A 85 -4.82 0.81 -11.65
CA SER A 85 -6.27 0.99 -11.58
C SER A 85 -6.87 0.41 -10.31
N GLU A 86 -6.46 -0.81 -9.91
CA GLU A 86 -6.94 -1.41 -8.66
C GLU A 86 -6.47 -0.61 -7.44
N LEU A 87 -5.19 -0.21 -7.38
CA LEU A 87 -4.69 0.58 -6.26
C LEU A 87 -5.34 1.97 -6.19
N ALA A 88 -5.54 2.62 -7.34
CA ALA A 88 -6.24 3.90 -7.42
C ALA A 88 -7.69 3.78 -6.96
N ARG A 89 -8.38 2.70 -7.36
CA ARG A 89 -9.73 2.42 -6.88
C ARG A 89 -9.77 2.19 -5.38
N PHE A 90 -8.85 1.39 -4.83
CA PHE A 90 -8.75 1.21 -3.37
C PHE A 90 -8.45 2.53 -2.65
N ALA A 91 -7.58 3.38 -3.18
CA ALA A 91 -7.27 4.68 -2.60
C ALA A 91 -8.51 5.60 -2.61
N ILE A 92 -9.24 5.66 -3.72
CA ILE A 92 -10.45 6.47 -3.86
C ILE A 92 -11.58 5.93 -2.98
N GLU A 93 -11.73 4.61 -2.87
CA GLU A 93 -12.72 3.98 -1.98
C GLU A 93 -12.37 4.22 -0.50
N GLN A 94 -11.12 4.08 -0.09
CA GLN A 94 -10.66 4.40 1.28
C GLN A 94 -10.90 5.87 1.63
N VAL A 95 -10.57 6.79 0.72
CA VAL A 95 -10.86 8.22 0.88
C VAL A 95 -12.37 8.49 0.92
N SER A 96 -13.15 7.77 0.12
CA SER A 96 -14.62 7.85 0.15
C SER A 96 -15.23 7.28 1.43
N THR A 97 -14.61 6.25 2.05
CA THR A 97 -15.05 5.67 3.33
C THR A 97 -14.75 6.58 4.52
N SER A 98 -13.85 7.56 4.38
CA SER A 98 -13.60 8.53 5.44
C SER A 98 -14.54 9.74 5.48
N SER A 99 -15.44 10.00 4.50
CA SER A 99 -16.36 11.16 4.67
C SER A 99 -17.67 11.26 3.85
N ILE A 100 -17.94 10.51 2.77
CA ILE A 100 -19.06 10.92 1.86
C ILE A 100 -20.09 9.84 1.54
N ARG A 101 -19.82 8.54 1.73
CA ARG A 101 -20.76 7.50 1.24
C ARG A 101 -21.89 7.11 2.19
N THR A 102 -21.90 7.58 3.43
CA THR A 102 -23.02 7.35 4.37
C THR A 102 -24.12 8.40 4.28
N ILE A 103 -23.92 9.46 3.50
CA ILE A 103 -24.87 10.56 3.40
C ILE A 103 -25.66 10.38 2.11
N SER A 104 -26.96 10.07 2.23
CA SER A 104 -27.90 10.06 1.11
C SER A 104 -27.72 11.33 0.27
N PRO A 105 -27.78 11.27 -1.07
CA PRO A 105 -27.61 12.44 -1.94
C PRO A 105 -28.54 13.61 -1.57
N SER A 106 -29.72 13.33 -1.00
CA SER A 106 -30.64 14.32 -0.44
C SER A 106 -30.11 15.06 0.80
N VAL A 107 -29.36 14.39 1.67
CA VAL A 107 -28.77 14.97 2.89
C VAL A 107 -27.48 15.74 2.55
N ALA A 108 -26.72 15.27 1.54
CA ALA A 108 -25.52 15.94 1.07
C ALA A 108 -25.84 17.34 0.50
N LEU A 109 -26.92 17.45 -0.29
CA LEU A 109 -27.39 18.75 -0.77
C LEU A 109 -27.75 19.69 0.39
N GLY A 110 -28.44 19.18 1.42
CA GLY A 110 -28.83 19.97 2.60
C GLY A 110 -27.63 20.57 3.33
N LEU A 111 -26.56 19.79 3.52
CA LEU A 111 -25.35 20.27 4.19
C LEU A 111 -24.59 21.34 3.38
N VAL A 112 -24.61 21.27 2.05
CA VAL A 112 -24.02 22.30 1.18
C VAL A 112 -24.78 23.61 1.32
N PHE A 113 -26.12 23.57 1.33
CA PHE A 113 -26.92 24.77 1.55
C PHE A 113 -26.69 25.40 2.93
N ILE A 114 -26.66 24.58 4.00
CA ILE A 114 -26.44 25.10 5.36
C ILE A 114 -25.05 25.72 5.50
N SER A 115 -24.01 25.11 4.95
CA SER A 115 -22.65 25.67 5.01
C SER A 115 -22.55 27.00 4.24
N GLY A 116 -23.19 27.11 3.08
CA GLY A 116 -23.25 28.35 2.30
C GLY A 116 -23.98 29.49 3.03
N VAL A 117 -25.12 29.20 3.66
CA VAL A 117 -25.89 30.19 4.44
C VAL A 117 -25.07 30.67 5.64
N LEU A 118 -24.40 29.75 6.35
CA LEU A 118 -23.58 30.11 7.51
C LEU A 118 -22.41 31.01 7.12
N LEU A 119 -21.71 30.68 6.03
CA LEU A 119 -20.63 31.51 5.48
C LEU A 119 -21.12 32.89 5.05
N GLY A 120 -22.25 32.96 4.34
CA GLY A 120 -22.86 34.23 3.92
C GLY A 120 -23.25 35.12 5.10
N ALA A 121 -23.90 34.54 6.12
CA ALA A 121 -24.26 35.26 7.34
C ALA A 121 -23.03 35.75 8.11
N LEU A 122 -21.97 34.95 8.17
CA LEU A 122 -20.72 35.30 8.87
C LEU A 122 -19.97 36.42 8.15
N ILE A 123 -19.99 36.43 6.81
CA ILE A 123 -19.44 37.51 6.00
C ILE A 123 -20.23 38.80 6.20
N SER A 124 -21.57 38.74 6.13
CA SER A 124 -22.45 39.90 6.33
C SER A 124 -22.32 40.49 7.74
N TRP A 125 -22.24 39.64 8.76
CA TRP A 125 -22.01 40.05 10.14
C TRP A 125 -20.63 40.70 10.33
N ARG A 126 -19.60 40.14 9.69
CA ARG A 126 -18.24 40.72 9.74
C ARG A 126 -18.20 42.10 9.09
N MET A 127 -18.91 42.31 7.97
CA MET A 127 -19.00 43.62 7.32
C MET A 127 -19.74 44.65 8.18
N ASN A 128 -20.84 44.27 8.84
CA ASN A 128 -21.59 45.16 9.72
C ASN A 128 -20.84 45.56 11.01
N ARG A 129 -19.79 44.83 11.40
CA ARG A 129 -18.93 45.18 12.54
C ARG A 129 -17.73 46.06 12.18
N ILE A 130 -17.47 46.29 10.90
CA ILE A 130 -16.32 47.06 10.40
C ILE A 130 -16.77 48.43 9.84
N SER A 131 -18.07 48.62 9.60
CA SER A 131 -18.69 49.93 9.29
C SER A 131 -19.19 50.63 10.54
#